data_AF-A0A7W1BBK6-F1
#
_entry.id   AF-A0A7W1BBK6-F1
#
_cell.length_a   1.000
_cell.length_b   1.000
_cell.length_c   1.000
_cell.angle_alpha   90.00
_cell.angle_beta   90.00
_cell.angle_gamma   90.00
#
_symmetry.space_group_name_H-M   'P 1'
#
loop_
_entity.id
_entity.type
_entity.pdbx_description
1 polymer ?
#
loop_
_entity_poly.entity_id
_entity_poly.type
_entity_poly.pdbx_seq_one_letter_code
_entity_poly.pdbx_strand_id
1 'polypeptide(L)'
;MRSFWKGDGPLLPAFASRVLGSSDLFERRGRKTWASVNFITAHDGFTLNDLVSYNDKHNEANGEDNRDGDNNNHSWNHGAEGPADGAEINQLRLQQRRNFLTTLFLSQGVPMLTAGDEWARTQQGNNNAYCQDNEISWLNWNLEEDQKELLEFTRSLIRLRHEHPVFRRPKFFQGRRIRGSEIRDVMWFNPGGNEMSDDEWNSPFVRCLGMLLSGDTIDVQSFEGEPIRDDTFLLVINAHHEPLQFVLPGQKAVTWQLLLDTASEDGFCRQPQDSQSGDEMEIKNRSTILLKLVTGSTAQARHESWKKRQFAAPHNGEAPKEKPVQEKTESAAEGAAPAHE
;
A
#
# COMPACT_ATOMS: atom_id res chain seq x y z
N MET A 1 -6.62 -4.70 2.54
CA MET A 1 -5.74 -3.61 2.07
C MET A 1 -5.86 -2.37 2.95
N ARG A 2 -7.04 -1.74 3.06
CA ARG A 2 -7.27 -0.56 3.94
C ARG A 2 -6.71 -0.73 5.36
N SER A 3 -7.16 -1.77 6.06
CA SER A 3 -6.72 -2.07 7.43
C SER A 3 -5.22 -2.35 7.56
N PHE A 4 -4.58 -2.92 6.52
CA PHE A 4 -3.13 -3.17 6.53
C PHE A 4 -2.33 -1.87 6.52
N TRP A 5 -2.68 -0.92 5.63
CA TRP A 5 -2.01 0.38 5.55
C TRP A 5 -2.34 1.31 6.71
N LYS A 6 -3.57 1.20 7.26
CA LYS A 6 -3.94 1.83 8.54
C LYS A 6 -3.03 1.38 9.69
N GLY A 7 -2.61 0.11 9.67
CA GLY A 7 -1.79 -0.51 10.72
C GLY A 7 -2.60 -1.37 11.70
N ASP A 8 -3.80 -1.80 11.31
CA ASP A 8 -4.64 -2.68 12.12
C ASP A 8 -4.07 -4.12 12.10
N GLY A 9 -4.05 -4.77 13.28
CA GLY A 9 -3.90 -6.22 13.46
C GLY A 9 -2.70 -6.96 12.81
N PRO A 10 -2.61 -8.28 13.04
CA PRO A 10 -1.80 -9.21 12.24
C PRO A 10 -2.49 -9.48 10.89
N LEU A 11 -2.16 -8.70 9.85
CA LEU A 11 -2.81 -8.84 8.54
C LEU A 11 -1.89 -9.38 7.44
N LEU A 12 -0.65 -9.79 7.77
CA LEU A 12 0.35 -10.14 6.78
C LEU A 12 -0.05 -11.31 5.85
N PRO A 13 -0.55 -12.46 6.36
CA PRO A 13 -0.97 -13.56 5.48
C PRO A 13 -2.16 -13.18 4.59
N ALA A 14 -3.13 -12.46 5.16
CA ALA A 14 -4.29 -11.99 4.40
C ALA A 14 -3.85 -10.99 3.31
N PHE A 15 -2.95 -10.06 3.64
CA PHE A 15 -2.38 -9.11 2.70
C PHE A 15 -1.65 -9.82 1.56
N ALA A 16 -0.74 -10.74 1.86
CA ALA A 16 0.00 -11.51 0.85
C ALA A 16 -0.95 -12.27 -0.09
N SER A 17 -1.99 -12.90 0.46
CA SER A 17 -3.01 -13.57 -0.35
C SER A 17 -3.76 -12.61 -1.27
N ARG A 18 -4.13 -11.41 -0.79
CA ARG A 18 -4.78 -10.39 -1.63
C ARG A 18 -3.87 -9.89 -2.75
N VAL A 19 -2.58 -9.62 -2.47
CA VAL A 19 -1.62 -9.16 -3.48
C VAL A 19 -1.39 -10.22 -4.57
N LEU A 20 -1.41 -11.51 -4.22
CA LEU A 20 -1.28 -12.62 -5.17
C LEU A 20 -2.60 -13.03 -5.85
N GLY A 21 -3.64 -12.19 -5.78
CA GLY A 21 -4.88 -12.36 -6.54
C GLY A 21 -5.96 -13.17 -5.83
N SER A 22 -5.84 -13.39 -4.52
CA SER A 22 -6.84 -14.07 -3.69
C SER A 22 -7.13 -15.50 -4.13
N SER A 23 -6.08 -16.29 -4.34
CA SER A 23 -6.18 -17.71 -4.74
C SER A 23 -7.01 -18.54 -3.75
N ASP A 24 -6.94 -18.24 -2.46
CA ASP A 24 -7.74 -18.84 -1.40
C ASP A 24 -9.27 -18.69 -1.62
N LEU A 25 -9.71 -17.63 -2.28
CA LEU A 25 -11.12 -17.37 -2.61
C LEU A 25 -11.52 -17.95 -3.98
N PHE A 26 -10.64 -17.84 -4.98
CA PHE A 26 -11.03 -18.08 -6.38
C PHE A 26 -10.48 -19.38 -6.99
N GLU A 27 -9.31 -19.87 -6.56
CA GLU A 27 -8.63 -21.00 -7.19
C GLU A 27 -9.44 -22.30 -7.10
N ARG A 28 -10.08 -22.54 -5.95
CA ARG A 28 -10.83 -23.79 -5.67
C ARG A 28 -12.00 -24.05 -6.62
N ARG A 29 -12.42 -23.07 -7.42
CA ARG A 29 -13.57 -23.17 -8.35
C ARG A 29 -13.14 -23.14 -9.83
N GLY A 30 -11.86 -23.37 -10.12
CA GLY A 30 -11.32 -23.34 -11.50
C GLY A 30 -11.24 -21.94 -12.11
N ARG A 31 -11.58 -20.90 -11.34
CA ARG A 31 -11.41 -19.50 -11.73
C ARG A 31 -9.93 -19.15 -11.77
N LYS A 32 -9.64 -18.04 -12.45
CA LYS A 32 -8.29 -17.52 -12.66
C LYS A 32 -8.12 -16.20 -11.91
N THR A 33 -6.92 -15.66 -11.91
CA THR A 33 -6.58 -14.40 -11.23
C THR A 33 -7.50 -13.25 -11.63
N TRP A 34 -7.90 -13.19 -12.91
CA TRP A 34 -8.79 -12.14 -13.43
C TRP A 34 -10.24 -12.22 -12.93
N ALA A 35 -10.61 -13.27 -12.17
CA ALA A 35 -11.90 -13.31 -11.48
C ALA A 35 -11.94 -12.41 -10.24
N SER A 36 -10.77 -11.97 -9.74
CA SER A 36 -10.66 -10.98 -8.68
C SER A 36 -10.66 -9.58 -9.28
N VAL A 37 -11.73 -8.82 -9.04
CA VAL A 37 -11.73 -7.36 -9.26
C VAL A 37 -11.23 -6.71 -7.98
N ASN A 38 -10.01 -6.18 -8.03
CA ASN A 38 -9.36 -5.53 -6.90
C ASN A 38 -9.71 -4.04 -6.93
N PHE A 39 -10.16 -3.50 -5.82
CA PHE A 39 -10.38 -2.06 -5.66
C PHE A 39 -10.05 -1.65 -4.23
N ILE A 40 -9.61 -0.40 -4.08
CA ILE A 40 -9.40 0.20 -2.76
C ILE A 40 -10.64 0.99 -2.34
N THR A 41 -11.26 1.68 -3.29
CA THR A 41 -12.40 2.59 -3.14
C THR A 41 -13.44 2.25 -4.22
N ALA A 42 -14.66 2.70 -4.01
CA ALA A 42 -15.75 2.58 -4.97
C ALA A 42 -16.62 3.84 -4.88
N HIS A 43 -17.79 3.84 -5.53
CA HIS A 43 -18.81 4.86 -5.28
C HIS A 43 -19.42 4.74 -3.87
N ASP A 44 -19.51 3.52 -3.35
CA ASP A 44 -19.88 3.28 -1.95
C ASP A 44 -18.67 3.51 -1.02
N GLY A 45 -18.83 4.44 -0.08
CA GLY A 45 -17.80 4.81 0.89
C GLY A 45 -16.95 6.01 0.45
N PHE A 46 -15.78 6.14 1.07
CA PHE A 46 -14.87 7.25 0.77
C PHE A 46 -14.20 7.13 -0.60
N THR A 47 -13.83 8.29 -1.15
CA THR A 47 -12.77 8.42 -2.17
C THR A 47 -11.41 8.02 -1.61
N LEU A 48 -10.39 7.86 -2.46
CA LEU A 48 -9.04 7.57 -1.98
C LEU A 48 -8.47 8.71 -1.13
N ASN A 49 -8.78 9.96 -1.49
CA ASN A 49 -8.36 11.11 -0.70
C ASN A 49 -9.02 11.12 0.68
N ASP A 50 -10.32 10.85 0.72
CA ASP A 50 -11.09 10.94 1.96
C ASP A 50 -10.78 9.76 2.88
N LEU A 51 -10.45 8.59 2.32
CA LEU A 51 -9.96 7.42 3.05
C LEU A 51 -8.73 7.72 3.92
N VAL A 52 -7.89 8.67 3.51
CA VAL A 52 -6.69 9.10 4.24
C VAL A 52 -6.87 10.45 4.95
N SER A 53 -8.06 11.04 4.89
CA SER A 53 -8.32 12.38 5.44
C SER A 53 -9.41 12.41 6.50
N TYR A 54 -10.23 11.37 6.63
CA TYR A 54 -11.35 11.31 7.58
C TYR A 54 -11.38 9.99 8.35
N ASN A 55 -11.63 10.05 9.65
CA ASN A 55 -11.94 8.88 10.47
C ASN A 55 -13.44 8.61 10.48
N ASP A 56 -14.24 9.67 10.54
CA ASP A 56 -15.69 9.61 10.63
C ASP A 56 -16.32 10.10 9.31
N LYS A 57 -17.54 9.65 9.05
CA LYS A 57 -18.32 10.12 7.89
C LYS A 57 -18.96 11.48 8.19
N HIS A 58 -19.03 12.33 7.17
CA HIS A 58 -19.62 13.67 7.20
C HIS A 58 -20.71 13.74 6.12
N ASN A 59 -21.81 13.01 6.35
CA ASN A 59 -22.93 12.89 5.42
C ASN A 59 -24.05 13.92 5.69
N GLU A 60 -23.79 14.97 6.49
CA GLU A 60 -24.79 15.96 6.91
C GLU A 60 -25.50 16.62 5.72
N ALA A 61 -24.78 16.82 4.61
CA ALA A 61 -25.31 17.38 3.37
C ALA A 61 -26.45 16.53 2.75
N ASN A 62 -26.58 15.25 3.14
CA ASN A 62 -27.62 14.35 2.65
C ASN A 62 -28.98 14.60 3.32
N GLY A 63 -29.03 15.33 4.45
CA GLY A 63 -30.27 15.65 5.16
C GLY A 63 -30.85 14.51 6.00
N GLU A 64 -30.06 13.47 6.31
CA GLU A 64 -30.48 12.29 7.08
C GLU A 64 -29.86 12.24 8.49
N ASP A 65 -29.45 13.39 9.04
CA ASP A 65 -28.77 13.52 10.34
C ASP A 65 -27.51 12.64 10.46
N ASN A 66 -26.76 12.50 9.36
CA ASN A 66 -25.56 11.64 9.25
C ASN A 66 -25.81 10.16 9.63
N ARG A 67 -27.05 9.67 9.51
CA ARG A 67 -27.41 8.27 9.81
C ARG A 67 -27.15 7.32 8.65
N ASP A 68 -27.05 7.82 7.43
CA ASP A 68 -26.84 7.06 6.21
C ASP A 68 -25.34 6.79 5.95
N GLY A 69 -25.02 5.79 5.11
CA GLY A 69 -23.64 5.38 4.84
C GLY A 69 -23.03 4.43 5.89
N ASP A 70 -21.91 3.78 5.53
CA ASP A 70 -21.20 2.83 6.40
C ASP A 70 -20.45 3.57 7.53
N ASN A 71 -20.37 2.98 8.73
CA ASN A 71 -19.60 3.52 9.85
C ASN A 71 -18.20 2.91 9.96
N ASN A 72 -17.91 1.85 9.20
CA ASN A 72 -16.65 1.11 9.28
C ASN A 72 -15.85 1.25 7.96
N ASN A 73 -15.27 2.43 7.76
CA ASN A 73 -14.56 2.78 6.52
C ASN A 73 -13.16 2.17 6.43
N HIS A 74 -12.59 1.74 7.56
CA HIS A 74 -11.18 1.38 7.71
C HIS A 74 -10.23 2.49 7.21
N SER A 75 -10.60 3.75 7.46
CA SER A 75 -9.86 4.97 7.12
C SER A 75 -8.96 5.43 8.27
N TRP A 76 -8.06 6.36 7.97
CA TRP A 76 -7.29 7.05 8.99
C TRP A 76 -6.93 8.46 8.53
N ASN A 77 -7.29 9.46 9.34
CA ASN A 77 -7.12 10.87 9.03
C ASN A 77 -5.69 11.42 9.25
N HIS A 78 -4.80 10.60 9.81
CA HIS A 78 -3.39 10.93 10.10
C HIS A 78 -3.17 12.12 11.06
N GLY A 79 -4.17 12.44 11.90
CA GLY A 79 -4.05 13.43 12.98
C GLY A 79 -4.87 14.71 12.78
N ALA A 80 -5.51 14.89 11.63
CA ALA A 80 -6.43 16.00 11.37
C ALA A 80 -7.67 15.48 10.62
N GLU A 81 -8.88 15.88 11.00
CA GLU A 81 -10.10 15.49 10.29
C GLU A 81 -10.34 16.46 9.13
N GLY A 82 -10.35 15.96 7.91
CA GLY A 82 -10.51 16.77 6.69
C GLY A 82 -9.23 17.53 6.27
N PRO A 83 -9.37 18.67 5.57
CA PRO A 83 -8.23 19.49 5.13
C PRO A 83 -7.30 19.85 6.30
N ALA A 84 -5.99 19.83 6.05
CA ALA A 84 -4.98 20.08 7.08
C ALA A 84 -3.95 21.11 6.61
N ASP A 85 -3.57 22.03 7.51
CA ASP A 85 -2.52 23.03 7.24
C ASP A 85 -1.10 22.46 7.39
N GLY A 86 -0.96 21.33 8.10
CA GLY A 86 0.33 20.73 8.43
C GLY A 86 0.97 20.01 7.24
N ALA A 87 2.15 20.48 6.81
CA ALA A 87 2.91 19.87 5.71
C ALA A 87 3.21 18.38 5.95
N GLU A 88 3.54 17.98 7.17
CA GLU A 88 3.83 16.59 7.54
C GLU A 88 2.62 15.66 7.34
N ILE A 89 1.42 16.12 7.72
CA ILE A 89 0.17 15.36 7.53
C ILE A 89 -0.12 15.19 6.04
N ASN A 90 0.00 16.27 5.27
CA ASN A 90 -0.27 16.24 3.83
C ASN A 90 0.73 15.36 3.07
N GLN A 91 2.01 15.39 3.46
CA GLN A 91 3.03 14.50 2.90
C GLN A 91 2.73 13.03 3.22
N LEU A 92 2.34 12.72 4.46
CA LEU A 92 1.97 11.35 4.86
C LEU A 92 0.72 10.87 4.11
N ARG A 93 -0.28 11.73 3.92
CA ARG A 93 -1.49 11.43 3.14
C ARG A 93 -1.16 11.18 1.68
N LEU A 94 -0.32 12.00 1.06
CA LEU A 94 0.17 11.77 -0.31
C LEU A 94 0.86 10.41 -0.42
N GLN A 95 1.74 10.10 0.53
CA GLN A 95 2.42 8.82 0.61
C GLN A 95 1.44 7.63 0.75
N GLN A 96 0.39 7.75 1.58
CA GLN A 96 -0.65 6.72 1.69
C GLN A 96 -1.47 6.56 0.40
N ARG A 97 -1.85 7.65 -0.27
CA ARG A 97 -2.51 7.58 -1.60
C ARG A 97 -1.63 6.81 -2.59
N ARG A 98 -0.33 7.13 -2.63
CA ARG A 98 0.66 6.40 -3.45
C ARG A 98 0.79 4.93 -3.05
N ASN A 99 0.81 4.58 -1.77
CA ASN A 99 0.82 3.18 -1.31
C ASN A 99 -0.40 2.39 -1.79
N PHE A 100 -1.60 2.97 -1.66
CA PHE A 100 -2.83 2.32 -2.09
C PHE A 100 -2.86 2.10 -3.60
N LEU A 101 -2.48 3.12 -4.38
CA LEU A 101 -2.36 3.02 -5.83
C LEU A 101 -1.32 1.97 -6.24
N THR A 102 -0.12 2.00 -5.66
CA THR A 102 0.94 1.01 -5.92
C THR A 102 0.46 -0.40 -5.57
N THR A 103 -0.17 -0.59 -4.40
CA THR A 103 -0.72 -1.89 -4.00
C THR A 103 -1.77 -2.37 -5.01
N LEU A 104 -2.69 -1.49 -5.43
CA LEU A 104 -3.75 -1.82 -6.39
C LEU A 104 -3.17 -2.26 -7.74
N PHE A 105 -2.27 -1.46 -8.31
CA PHE A 105 -1.75 -1.68 -9.66
C PHE A 105 -0.65 -2.75 -9.75
N LEU A 106 0.01 -3.10 -8.64
CA LEU A 106 1.01 -4.18 -8.63
C LEU A 106 0.47 -5.51 -8.09
N SER A 107 -0.76 -5.55 -7.58
CA SER A 107 -1.44 -6.80 -7.21
C SER A 107 -1.90 -7.59 -8.44
N GLN A 108 -1.96 -8.91 -8.31
CA GLN A 108 -2.56 -9.79 -9.31
C GLN A 108 -4.08 -9.68 -9.32
N GLY A 109 -4.68 -9.83 -10.49
CA GLY A 109 -6.12 -9.66 -10.70
C GLY A 109 -6.45 -8.49 -11.64
N VAL A 110 -7.69 -8.02 -11.63
CA VAL A 110 -8.14 -6.88 -12.42
C VAL A 110 -8.28 -5.67 -11.50
N PRO A 111 -7.41 -4.64 -11.59
CA PRO A 111 -7.59 -3.44 -10.80
C PRO A 111 -8.76 -2.60 -11.34
N MET A 112 -9.59 -2.11 -10.42
CA MET A 112 -10.61 -1.10 -10.67
C MET A 112 -10.23 0.16 -9.90
N LEU A 113 -10.11 1.27 -10.64
CA LEU A 113 -9.85 2.60 -10.09
C LEU A 113 -11.16 3.41 -10.12
N THR A 114 -11.50 4.02 -8.99
CA THR A 114 -12.64 4.95 -8.92
C THR A 114 -12.25 6.25 -9.60
N ALA A 115 -13.07 6.74 -10.53
CA ALA A 115 -12.77 7.96 -11.27
C ALA A 115 -12.48 9.14 -10.32
N GLY A 116 -11.41 9.87 -10.61
CA GLY A 116 -10.91 10.99 -9.84
C GLY A 116 -9.95 10.63 -8.69
N ASP A 117 -9.82 9.36 -8.30
CA ASP A 117 -8.84 8.97 -7.28
C ASP A 117 -7.40 9.10 -7.80
N GLU A 118 -7.20 9.06 -9.11
CA GLU A 118 -5.91 9.30 -9.78
C GLU A 118 -5.30 10.68 -9.46
N TRP A 119 -6.12 11.68 -9.11
CA TRP A 119 -5.68 13.04 -8.76
C TRP A 119 -6.22 13.50 -7.40
N ALA A 120 -6.67 12.55 -6.57
CA ALA A 120 -7.21 12.79 -5.23
C ALA A 120 -8.52 13.62 -5.18
N ARG A 121 -9.55 13.20 -5.93
CA ARG A 121 -10.91 13.75 -5.72
C ARG A 121 -11.36 13.59 -4.27
N THR A 122 -12.16 14.53 -3.80
CA THR A 122 -12.75 14.52 -2.44
C THR A 122 -14.26 14.65 -2.53
N GLN A 123 -14.96 14.02 -1.61
CA GLN A 123 -16.38 14.24 -1.32
C GLN A 123 -16.55 14.91 0.05
N GLN A 124 -15.48 15.57 0.54
CA GLN A 124 -15.43 16.28 1.81
C GLN A 124 -15.80 15.42 3.02
N GLY A 125 -15.44 14.13 2.98
CA GLY A 125 -15.79 13.21 4.06
C GLY A 125 -17.23 12.67 3.95
N ASN A 126 -17.98 13.01 2.91
CA ASN A 126 -19.23 12.33 2.61
C ASN A 126 -18.93 10.95 1.98
N ASN A 127 -19.26 9.88 2.70
CA ASN A 127 -19.00 8.50 2.27
C ASN A 127 -20.21 7.85 1.57
N ASN A 128 -21.27 8.62 1.35
CA ASN A 128 -22.53 8.17 0.78
C ASN A 128 -23.17 9.30 -0.04
N ALA A 129 -22.44 9.90 -0.98
CA ALA A 129 -22.89 11.09 -1.70
C ALA A 129 -23.93 10.77 -2.82
N TYR A 130 -24.85 9.84 -2.54
CA TYR A 130 -25.80 9.31 -3.52
C TYR A 130 -26.82 10.35 -4.00
N CYS A 131 -27.17 11.32 -3.16
CA CYS A 131 -28.13 12.38 -3.44
C CYS A 131 -27.48 13.75 -3.74
N GLN A 132 -26.15 13.79 -3.83
CA GLN A 132 -25.40 15.03 -4.05
C GLN A 132 -25.16 15.26 -5.55
N ASP A 133 -26.10 15.90 -6.26
CA ASP A 133 -25.86 16.38 -7.63
C ASP A 133 -25.29 17.81 -7.62
N ASN A 134 -24.05 17.94 -7.14
CA ASN A 134 -23.34 19.20 -6.93
C ASN A 134 -21.82 18.97 -6.82
N GLU A 135 -21.05 20.00 -6.46
CA GLU A 135 -19.59 19.99 -6.34
C GLU A 135 -19.03 18.94 -5.38
N ILE A 136 -19.84 18.36 -4.48
CA ILE A 136 -19.41 17.23 -3.63
C ILE A 136 -19.18 15.98 -4.48
N SER A 137 -19.99 15.71 -5.51
CA SER A 137 -19.86 14.49 -6.33
C SER A 137 -19.24 14.73 -7.69
N TRP A 138 -19.33 15.95 -8.23
CA TRP A 138 -18.80 16.28 -9.55
C TRP A 138 -17.27 16.14 -9.61
N LEU A 139 -16.76 15.71 -10.76
CA LEU A 139 -15.32 15.66 -11.01
C LEU A 139 -14.79 17.06 -11.31
N ASN A 140 -13.99 17.61 -10.39
CA ASN A 140 -13.27 18.85 -10.62
C ASN A 140 -12.03 18.60 -11.48
N TRP A 141 -12.00 19.21 -12.66
CA TRP A 141 -10.89 19.12 -13.61
C TRP A 141 -9.87 20.26 -13.51
N ASN A 142 -10.13 21.26 -12.66
CA ASN A 142 -9.16 22.30 -12.36
C ASN A 142 -8.18 21.77 -11.32
N LEU A 143 -7.15 21.06 -11.79
CA LEU A 143 -6.19 20.36 -10.94
C LEU A 143 -5.08 21.30 -10.45
N GLU A 144 -4.84 21.26 -9.15
CA GLU A 144 -3.65 21.84 -8.52
C GLU A 144 -2.39 21.05 -8.88
N GLU A 145 -1.20 21.58 -8.57
CA GLU A 145 0.05 20.96 -9.00
C GLU A 145 0.30 19.58 -8.37
N ASP A 146 0.00 19.42 -7.08
CA ASP A 146 0.12 18.14 -6.37
C ASP A 146 -0.85 17.08 -6.93
N GLN A 147 -2.04 17.50 -7.37
CA GLN A 147 -3.02 16.64 -8.04
C GLN A 147 -2.53 16.17 -9.41
N LYS A 148 -1.86 17.05 -10.18
CA LYS A 148 -1.23 16.66 -11.46
C LYS A 148 -0.07 15.68 -11.23
N GLU A 149 0.72 15.88 -10.18
CA GLU A 149 1.80 14.94 -9.83
C GLU A 149 1.26 13.55 -9.47
N LEU A 150 0.17 13.48 -8.69
CA LEU A 150 -0.48 12.20 -8.37
C LEU A 150 -1.08 11.54 -9.62
N LEU A 151 -1.64 12.34 -10.54
CA LEU A 151 -2.14 11.85 -11.82
C LEU A 151 -1.02 11.20 -12.65
N GLU A 152 0.12 11.87 -12.79
CA GLU A 152 1.28 11.33 -13.52
C GLU A 152 1.88 10.10 -12.82
N PHE A 153 1.88 10.07 -11.49
CA PHE A 153 2.24 8.88 -10.71
C PHE A 153 1.32 7.70 -11.03
N THR A 154 0.00 7.94 -11.05
CA THR A 154 -1.01 6.91 -11.36
C THR A 154 -0.87 6.41 -12.80
N ARG A 155 -0.65 7.32 -13.77
CA ARG A 155 -0.38 6.97 -15.17
C ARG A 155 0.87 6.10 -15.30
N SER A 156 1.92 6.42 -14.55
CA SER A 156 3.17 5.64 -14.54
C SER A 156 2.97 4.24 -13.98
N LEU A 157 2.16 4.06 -12.94
CA LEU A 157 1.78 2.73 -12.42
C LEU A 157 0.98 1.91 -13.44
N ILE A 158 0.01 2.54 -14.12
CA ILE A 158 -0.78 1.88 -15.17
C ILE A 158 0.12 1.44 -16.32
N ARG A 159 1.03 2.31 -16.76
CA ARG A 159 2.01 2.02 -17.80
C ARG A 159 2.92 0.86 -17.41
N LEU A 160 3.50 0.92 -16.21
CA LEU A 160 4.35 -0.15 -15.66
C LEU A 160 3.61 -1.50 -15.65
N ARG A 161 2.37 -1.53 -15.15
CA ARG A 161 1.53 -2.75 -15.16
C ARG A 161 1.30 -3.26 -16.58
N HIS A 162 1.10 -2.38 -17.55
CA HIS A 162 0.85 -2.73 -18.95
C HIS A 162 2.11 -3.22 -19.66
N GLU A 163 3.28 -2.68 -19.33
CA GLU A 163 4.56 -3.08 -19.91
C GLU A 163 5.07 -4.42 -19.35
N HIS A 164 4.67 -4.78 -18.12
CA HIS A 164 5.19 -5.95 -17.41
C HIS A 164 4.12 -7.03 -17.13
N PRO A 165 4.06 -8.12 -17.94
CA PRO A 165 3.17 -9.26 -17.74
C PRO A 165 3.23 -9.90 -16.34
N VAL A 166 4.32 -9.76 -15.59
CA VAL A 166 4.47 -10.32 -14.24
C VAL A 166 3.42 -9.80 -13.26
N PHE A 167 2.88 -8.59 -13.48
CA PHE A 167 1.79 -8.01 -12.66
C PHE A 167 0.39 -8.39 -13.14
N ARG A 168 0.26 -9.01 -14.32
CA ARG A 168 -1.01 -9.34 -14.99
C ARG A 168 -1.09 -10.84 -15.30
N ARG A 169 -0.58 -11.69 -14.42
CA ARG A 169 -0.52 -13.13 -14.70
C ARG A 169 -1.93 -13.72 -14.81
N PRO A 170 -2.19 -14.57 -15.82
CA PRO A 170 -3.45 -15.29 -15.99
C PRO A 170 -3.64 -16.45 -15.01
N LYS A 171 -2.56 -16.96 -14.41
CA LYS A 171 -2.57 -18.09 -13.46
C LYS A 171 -2.13 -17.59 -12.10
N PHE A 172 -2.67 -18.18 -11.04
CA PHE A 172 -2.20 -17.93 -9.68
C PHE A 172 -0.74 -18.34 -9.54
N PHE A 173 -0.03 -17.65 -8.64
CA PHE A 173 1.27 -18.10 -8.18
C PHE A 173 1.07 -19.42 -7.46
N GLN A 174 1.86 -20.43 -7.82
CA GLN A 174 1.69 -21.75 -7.20
C GLN A 174 2.31 -21.80 -5.81
N GLY A 175 3.30 -20.94 -5.53
CA GLY A 175 3.95 -20.84 -4.20
C GLY A 175 4.54 -22.17 -3.70
N ARG A 176 4.57 -23.18 -4.57
CA ARG A 176 4.93 -24.58 -4.36
C ARG A 176 5.84 -24.98 -5.52
N ARG A 177 6.69 -25.96 -5.29
CA ARG A 177 7.54 -26.56 -6.32
C ARG A 177 6.67 -26.97 -7.51
N ILE A 178 6.92 -26.40 -8.69
CA ILE A 178 6.28 -26.82 -9.94
C ILE A 178 6.67 -28.29 -10.18
N ARG A 179 5.72 -29.15 -10.55
CA ARG A 179 6.01 -30.57 -10.83
C ARG A 179 7.13 -30.68 -11.87
N GLY A 180 8.31 -31.14 -11.44
CA GLY A 180 9.48 -31.34 -12.29
C GLY A 180 10.55 -30.24 -12.27
N SER A 181 10.40 -29.16 -11.49
CA SER A 181 11.46 -28.16 -11.31
C SER A 181 11.53 -27.61 -9.87
N GLU A 182 12.74 -27.25 -9.41
CA GLU A 182 12.97 -26.65 -8.08
C GLU A 182 12.49 -25.19 -7.95
N ILE A 183 11.71 -24.70 -8.91
CA ILE A 183 11.49 -23.28 -9.16
C ILE A 183 10.23 -22.78 -8.42
N ARG A 184 10.41 -21.78 -7.54
CA ARG A 184 9.33 -20.95 -6.97
C ARG A 184 9.14 -19.69 -7.79
N ASP A 185 7.89 -19.30 -8.02
CA ASP A 185 7.51 -18.14 -8.83
C ASP A 185 7.30 -16.86 -8.01
N VAL A 186 7.14 -16.98 -6.69
CA VAL A 186 7.17 -15.89 -5.71
C VAL A 186 8.04 -16.27 -4.51
N MET A 187 8.76 -15.31 -3.96
CA MET A 187 9.49 -15.44 -2.69
C MET A 187 9.16 -14.29 -1.76
N TRP A 188 9.16 -14.56 -0.46
CA TRP A 188 8.85 -13.61 0.59
C TRP A 188 10.03 -13.48 1.53
N PHE A 189 10.48 -12.25 1.75
CA PHE A 189 11.66 -11.94 2.54
C PHE A 189 11.31 -11.08 3.74
N ASN A 190 11.93 -11.37 4.88
CA ASN A 190 11.93 -10.48 6.04
C ASN A 190 12.97 -9.35 5.87
N PRO A 191 12.95 -8.31 6.71
CA PRO A 191 13.93 -7.21 6.64
C PRO A 191 15.39 -7.64 6.84
N GLY A 192 15.63 -8.82 7.42
CA GLY A 192 16.98 -9.39 7.53
C GLY A 192 17.51 -10.02 6.24
N GLY A 193 16.71 -10.04 5.16
CA GLY A 193 17.07 -10.66 3.88
C GLY A 193 16.92 -12.18 3.87
N ASN A 194 16.25 -12.76 4.86
CA ASN A 194 15.94 -14.20 4.93
C ASN A 194 14.56 -14.47 4.35
N GLU A 195 14.33 -15.71 3.92
CA GLU A 195 12.98 -16.15 3.58
C GLU A 195 12.11 -16.13 4.85
N MET A 196 10.87 -15.65 4.73
CA MET A 196 9.96 -15.60 5.86
C MET A 196 9.61 -17.00 6.37
N SER A 197 9.82 -17.21 7.67
CA SER A 197 9.40 -18.42 8.40
C SER A 197 7.90 -18.41 8.73
N ASP A 198 7.34 -19.59 9.01
CA ASP A 198 5.93 -19.72 9.40
C ASP A 198 5.58 -18.92 10.68
N ASP A 199 6.52 -18.81 11.63
CA ASP A 199 6.33 -18.02 12.85
C ASP A 199 6.25 -16.52 12.56
N GLU A 200 7.08 -16.02 11.64
CA GLU A 200 7.06 -14.62 11.22
C GLU A 200 5.79 -14.27 10.44
N TRP A 201 5.26 -15.20 9.64
CA TRP A 201 3.99 -15.04 8.94
C TRP A 201 2.82 -14.82 9.90
N ASN A 202 2.86 -15.47 11.07
CA ASN A 202 1.80 -15.39 12.07
C ASN A 202 2.10 -14.36 13.17
N SER A 203 3.24 -13.66 13.09
CA SER A 203 3.63 -12.67 14.09
C SER A 203 2.79 -11.39 13.97
N PRO A 204 2.23 -10.88 15.09
CA PRO A 204 1.41 -9.68 15.08
C PRO A 204 2.19 -8.38 14.91
N PHE A 205 3.53 -8.44 14.97
CA PHE A 205 4.39 -7.25 14.92
C PHE A 205 5.06 -7.07 13.55
N VAL A 206 5.09 -8.11 12.70
CA VAL A 206 5.73 -8.02 11.38
C VAL A 206 4.83 -7.23 10.44
N ARG A 207 5.30 -6.05 10.05
CA ARG A 207 4.62 -5.13 9.14
C ARG A 207 5.46 -4.73 7.92
N CYS A 208 6.65 -5.33 7.79
CA CYS A 208 7.55 -5.10 6.68
C CYS A 208 7.91 -6.44 6.02
N LEU A 209 7.77 -6.50 4.69
CA LEU A 209 8.14 -7.67 3.89
C LEU A 209 8.68 -7.26 2.52
N GLY A 210 9.46 -8.14 1.92
CA GLY A 210 9.82 -8.10 0.50
C GLY A 210 9.12 -9.22 -0.25
N MET A 211 8.54 -8.92 -1.40
CA MET A 211 7.95 -9.89 -2.33
C MET A 211 8.73 -9.86 -3.64
N LEU A 212 9.41 -10.96 -3.97
CA LEU A 212 10.10 -11.10 -5.24
C LEU A 212 9.18 -11.80 -6.25
N LEU A 213 8.96 -11.15 -7.38
CA LEU A 213 8.20 -11.63 -8.52
C LEU A 213 9.16 -11.96 -9.66
N SER A 214 9.23 -13.24 -10.03
CA SER A 214 10.17 -13.71 -11.05
C SER A 214 9.50 -13.73 -12.43
N GLY A 215 10.04 -12.93 -13.36
CA GLY A 215 9.49 -12.80 -14.71
C GLY A 215 9.83 -13.97 -15.65
N ASP A 216 10.79 -14.81 -15.30
CA ASP A 216 11.17 -16.02 -16.06
C ASP A 216 10.33 -17.26 -15.71
N THR A 217 9.45 -17.17 -14.69
CA THR A 217 8.60 -18.29 -14.22
C THR A 217 7.12 -18.11 -14.56
N ILE A 218 6.84 -17.21 -15.49
CA ILE A 218 5.50 -17.03 -16.04
C ILE A 218 5.17 -18.27 -16.90
N ASP A 219 4.43 -19.22 -16.32
CA ASP A 219 3.89 -20.40 -17.03
C ASP A 219 2.72 -19.99 -17.96
N VAL A 220 3.02 -19.13 -18.93
CA VAL A 220 2.06 -18.56 -19.88
C VAL A 220 2.72 -18.49 -21.24
N GLN A 221 1.96 -18.84 -22.26
CA GLN A 221 2.39 -18.75 -23.65
C GLN A 221 1.56 -17.68 -24.37
N SER A 222 2.16 -17.06 -25.39
CA SER A 222 1.44 -16.18 -26.31
C SER A 222 0.47 -16.99 -27.18
N PHE A 223 -0.32 -16.30 -28.01
CA PHE A 223 -1.23 -16.96 -28.95
C PHE A 223 -0.48 -17.85 -29.95
N GLU A 224 0.77 -17.51 -30.24
CA GLU A 224 1.69 -18.23 -31.12
C GLU A 224 2.39 -19.42 -30.42
N GLY A 225 2.16 -19.61 -29.12
CA GLY A 225 2.77 -20.69 -28.33
C GLY A 225 4.13 -20.35 -27.71
N GLU A 226 4.61 -19.11 -27.87
CA GLU A 226 5.91 -18.69 -27.33
C GLU A 226 5.83 -18.38 -25.82
N PRO A 227 6.78 -18.85 -24.99
CA PRO A 227 6.79 -18.52 -23.56
C PRO A 227 6.88 -17.01 -23.32
N ILE A 228 5.92 -16.48 -22.55
CA ILE A 228 5.96 -15.08 -22.10
C ILE A 228 6.96 -14.97 -20.96
N ARG A 229 7.92 -14.06 -21.09
CA ARG A 229 8.90 -13.73 -20.05
C ARG A 229 8.87 -12.24 -19.75
N ASP A 230 9.36 -11.89 -18.57
CA ASP A 230 9.43 -10.52 -18.08
C ASP A 230 10.67 -10.31 -17.21
N ASP A 231 10.86 -9.08 -16.76
CA ASP A 231 11.84 -8.71 -15.75
C ASP A 231 11.51 -9.29 -14.37
N THR A 232 12.51 -9.34 -13.49
CA THR A 232 12.34 -9.74 -12.09
C THR A 232 12.26 -8.51 -11.21
N PHE A 233 11.26 -8.49 -10.33
CA PHE A 233 11.00 -7.36 -9.45
C PHE A 233 11.03 -7.77 -7.99
N LEU A 234 11.41 -6.84 -7.13
CA LEU A 234 11.31 -6.93 -5.67
C LEU A 234 10.44 -5.76 -5.18
N LEU A 235 9.26 -6.08 -4.67
CA LEU A 235 8.35 -5.14 -4.02
C LEU A 235 8.58 -5.20 -2.51
N VAL A 236 9.11 -4.13 -1.90
CA VAL A 236 9.29 -4.05 -0.45
C VAL A 236 8.24 -3.11 0.13
N ILE A 237 7.53 -3.58 1.14
CA ILE A 237 6.37 -2.92 1.71
C ILE A 237 6.61 -2.80 3.21
N ASN A 238 6.66 -1.57 3.71
CA ASN A 238 6.75 -1.27 5.13
C ASN A 238 5.47 -0.56 5.58
N ALA A 239 4.55 -1.26 6.22
CA ALA A 239 3.38 -0.66 6.88
C ALA A 239 3.66 -0.26 8.34
N HIS A 240 4.89 -0.42 8.83
CA HIS A 240 5.29 0.05 10.16
C HIS A 240 5.38 1.57 10.18
N HIS A 241 5.15 2.16 11.36
CA HIS A 241 5.16 3.60 11.55
C HIS A 241 6.58 4.19 11.70
N GLU A 242 7.60 3.33 11.81
CA GLU A 242 9.01 3.68 11.83
C GLU A 242 9.74 3.18 10.57
N PRO A 243 10.81 3.85 10.15
CA PRO A 243 11.69 3.33 9.11
C PRO A 243 12.38 2.05 9.55
N LEU A 244 12.67 1.16 8.60
CA LEU A 244 13.32 -0.13 8.85
C LEU A 244 14.46 -0.36 7.87
N GLN A 245 15.54 -0.98 8.34
CA GLN A 245 16.64 -1.41 7.49
C GLN A 245 16.33 -2.76 6.86
N PHE A 246 16.31 -2.82 5.53
CA PHE A 246 16.03 -4.01 4.74
C PHE A 246 17.28 -4.47 3.98
N VAL A 247 17.69 -5.71 4.21
CA VAL A 247 18.84 -6.32 3.51
C VAL A 247 18.37 -6.86 2.15
N LEU A 248 18.94 -6.36 1.06
CA LEU A 248 18.52 -6.78 -0.29
C LEU A 248 18.84 -8.27 -0.55
N PRO A 249 17.88 -9.06 -1.08
CA PRO A 249 18.03 -10.49 -1.30
C PRO A 249 18.91 -10.80 -2.51
N GLY A 250 19.31 -12.07 -2.64
CA GLY A 250 20.11 -12.59 -3.74
C GLY A 250 21.54 -13.01 -3.38
N GLN A 251 22.20 -13.64 -4.35
CA GLN A 251 23.62 -13.97 -4.27
C GLN A 251 24.51 -12.76 -4.57
N LYS A 252 25.82 -12.91 -4.40
CA LYS A 252 26.81 -11.90 -4.85
C LYS A 252 26.63 -11.59 -6.34
N ALA A 253 26.95 -10.34 -6.72
CA ALA A 253 26.84 -9.82 -8.08
C ALA A 253 25.40 -9.68 -8.64
N VAL A 254 24.39 -9.78 -7.78
CA VAL A 254 23.03 -9.28 -8.08
C VAL A 254 22.98 -7.79 -7.80
N THR A 255 22.43 -7.01 -8.73
CA THR A 255 22.17 -5.58 -8.58
C THR A 255 20.70 -5.28 -8.82
N TRP A 256 20.11 -4.56 -7.87
CA TRP A 256 18.75 -4.07 -7.87
C TRP A 256 18.73 -2.57 -8.18
N GLN A 257 17.86 -2.16 -9.08
CA GLN A 257 17.64 -0.76 -9.42
C GLN A 257 16.32 -0.28 -8.84
N LEU A 258 16.34 0.80 -8.05
CA LEU A 258 15.14 1.42 -7.48
C LEU A 258 14.34 2.14 -8.58
N LEU A 259 13.10 1.72 -8.80
CA LEU A 259 12.20 2.31 -9.79
C LEU A 259 11.15 3.23 -9.17
N LEU A 260 10.64 2.87 -8.00
CA LEU A 260 9.58 3.58 -7.31
C LEU A 260 9.79 3.53 -5.81
N ASP A 261 9.58 4.67 -5.15
CA ASP A 261 9.49 4.84 -3.71
C ASP A 261 8.35 5.82 -3.40
N THR A 262 7.28 5.32 -2.78
CA THR A 262 6.09 6.14 -2.44
C THR A 262 6.38 7.27 -1.47
N ALA A 263 7.46 7.19 -0.68
CA ALA A 263 7.87 8.22 0.26
C ALA A 263 8.78 9.30 -0.37
N SER A 264 9.33 9.03 -1.57
CA SER A 264 10.11 10.01 -2.31
C SER A 264 9.21 11.11 -2.87
N GLU A 265 9.76 12.30 -3.08
CA GLU A 265 9.05 13.45 -3.66
C GLU A 265 8.43 13.09 -5.02
N ASP A 266 9.24 12.53 -5.92
CA ASP A 266 8.84 12.17 -7.28
C ASP A 266 7.99 10.89 -7.37
N GLY A 267 7.99 10.04 -6.35
CA GLY A 267 7.35 8.72 -6.39
C GLY A 267 8.11 7.72 -7.28
N PHE A 268 8.07 7.92 -8.61
CA PHE A 268 8.93 7.18 -9.55
C PHE A 268 10.30 7.83 -9.65
N CYS A 269 11.37 7.05 -9.50
CA CYS A 269 12.72 7.57 -9.48
C CYS A 269 13.14 8.05 -10.88
N ARG A 270 13.29 9.36 -11.06
CA ARG A 270 13.79 9.97 -12.31
C ARG A 270 15.23 9.58 -12.63
N GLN A 271 16.03 9.35 -11.59
CA GLN A 271 17.39 8.83 -11.67
C GLN A 271 17.44 7.55 -10.84
N PRO A 272 17.25 6.36 -11.46
CA PRO A 272 17.26 5.11 -10.74
C PRO A 272 18.60 4.89 -10.04
N GLN A 273 18.54 4.47 -8.78
CA GLN A 273 19.72 4.15 -7.98
C GLN A 273 19.91 2.64 -7.94
N ASP A 274 21.14 2.21 -8.24
CA ASP A 274 21.52 0.81 -8.20
C ASP A 274 22.07 0.46 -6.81
N SER A 275 21.67 -0.69 -6.28
CA SER A 275 22.12 -1.23 -4.99
C SER A 275 22.42 -2.71 -5.15
N GLN A 276 23.48 -3.18 -4.50
CA GLN A 276 23.87 -4.58 -4.60
C GLN A 276 23.06 -5.45 -3.64
N SER A 277 22.88 -6.71 -3.99
CA SER A 277 22.40 -7.70 -3.04
C SER A 277 23.29 -7.73 -1.80
N GLY A 278 22.68 -7.76 -0.62
CA GLY A 278 23.36 -7.67 0.67
C GLY A 278 23.63 -6.25 1.15
N ASP A 279 23.32 -5.22 0.38
CA ASP A 279 23.29 -3.86 0.90
C ASP A 279 22.08 -3.68 1.84
N GLU A 280 22.27 -2.83 2.86
CA GLU A 280 21.19 -2.38 3.74
C GLU A 280 20.56 -1.13 3.16
N MET A 281 19.26 -1.19 2.91
CA MET A 281 18.46 -0.09 2.39
C MET A 281 17.47 0.35 3.46
N GLU A 282 17.43 1.64 3.76
CA GLU A 282 16.40 2.20 4.63
C GLU A 282 15.07 2.27 3.88
N ILE A 283 14.07 1.57 4.40
CA ILE A 283 12.69 1.66 3.93
C ILE A 283 11.95 2.60 4.87
N LYS A 284 11.49 3.74 4.34
CA LYS A 284 10.75 4.74 5.12
C LYS A 284 9.52 4.13 5.80
N ASN A 285 9.08 4.78 6.87
CA ASN A 285 7.85 4.42 7.56
C ASN A 285 6.68 4.47 6.57
N ARG A 286 5.78 3.49 6.63
CA ARG A 286 4.55 3.45 5.84
C ARG A 286 4.81 3.64 4.34
N SER A 287 5.84 3.03 3.77
CA SER A 287 6.19 3.18 2.36
C SER A 287 6.21 1.87 1.59
N THR A 288 6.12 1.97 0.27
CA THR A 288 6.35 0.89 -0.68
C THR A 288 7.46 1.30 -1.62
N ILE A 289 8.41 0.40 -1.84
CA ILE A 289 9.41 0.55 -2.90
C ILE A 289 9.35 -0.61 -3.87
N LEU A 290 9.66 -0.34 -5.14
CA LEU A 290 9.80 -1.33 -6.19
C LEU A 290 11.21 -1.28 -6.78
N LEU A 291 11.89 -2.42 -6.76
CA LEU A 291 13.18 -2.58 -7.40
C LEU A 291 13.08 -3.55 -8.58
N LYS A 292 13.90 -3.34 -9.61
CA LYS A 292 14.06 -4.22 -10.76
C LYS A 292 15.47 -4.82 -10.76
N LEU A 293 15.57 -6.10 -11.10
CA LEU A 293 16.86 -6.77 -11.31
C LEU A 293 17.51 -6.21 -12.60
N VAL A 294 18.72 -5.66 -12.49
CA VAL A 294 19.47 -5.11 -13.65
C VAL A 294 20.78 -5.83 -13.93
N THR A 295 21.39 -6.45 -12.92
CA THR A 295 22.58 -7.31 -13.08
C THR A 295 22.41 -8.60 -12.31
N GLY A 296 22.86 -9.72 -12.89
CA GLY A 296 22.67 -11.07 -12.36
C GLY A 296 21.51 -11.81 -13.03
N SER A 297 21.35 -13.09 -12.69
CA SER A 297 20.24 -13.92 -13.18
C SER A 297 19.07 -13.95 -12.18
N THR A 298 17.86 -14.21 -12.67
CA THR A 298 16.70 -14.44 -11.81
C THR A 298 16.90 -15.63 -10.87
N ALA A 299 17.69 -16.63 -11.26
CA ALA A 299 18.07 -17.72 -10.36
C ALA A 299 18.88 -17.19 -9.17
N GLN A 300 19.89 -16.35 -9.41
CA GLN A 300 20.71 -15.75 -8.34
C GLN A 300 19.92 -14.79 -7.45
N ALA A 301 18.95 -14.06 -8.01
CA ALA A 301 18.09 -13.15 -7.24
C ALA A 301 17.11 -13.89 -6.31
N ARG A 302 16.73 -15.13 -6.66
CA ARG A 302 15.81 -16.00 -5.90
C ARG A 302 16.49 -16.74 -4.74
N HIS A 303 17.43 -16.09 -4.08
CA HIS A 303 18.04 -16.60 -2.87
C HIS A 303 17.89 -15.58 -1.75
N GLU A 304 17.92 -16.07 -0.52
CA GLU A 304 18.17 -15.20 0.63
C GLU A 304 19.45 -14.39 0.42
N SER A 305 19.53 -13.23 1.05
CA SER A 305 20.70 -12.40 0.97
C SER A 305 21.94 -13.15 1.46
N TRP A 306 23.05 -13.05 0.72
CA TRP A 306 24.33 -13.61 1.16
C TRP A 306 24.92 -12.87 2.38
N LYS A 307 24.42 -11.67 2.71
CA LYS A 307 24.69 -10.92 3.95
C LYS A 307 23.50 -10.93 4.92
N LYS A 308 22.61 -11.92 4.83
CA LYS A 308 21.43 -12.02 5.69
C LYS A 308 21.81 -12.00 7.18
N ARG A 309 20.93 -11.42 7.98
CA ARG A 309 21.04 -11.38 9.45
C ARG A 309 19.78 -11.91 10.10
N GLN A 310 19.89 -12.41 11.32
CA GLN A 310 18.68 -12.74 12.08
C GLN A 310 17.84 -11.48 12.25
N PHE A 311 16.58 -11.56 11.80
CA PHE A 311 15.61 -10.51 12.02
C PHE A 311 14.81 -10.87 13.28
N ALA A 312 14.99 -10.09 14.34
CA ALA A 312 14.05 -10.06 15.44
C ALA A 312 13.10 -8.91 15.18
N ALA A 313 11.80 -9.20 15.03
CA ALA A 313 10.81 -8.13 14.95
C ALA A 313 10.95 -7.24 16.21
N PRO A 314 10.96 -5.90 16.06
CA PRO A 314 10.99 -5.03 17.22
C PRO A 314 9.83 -5.40 18.14
N HIS A 315 10.15 -5.80 19.38
CA HIS A 315 9.14 -5.96 20.41
C HIS A 315 8.61 -4.57 20.72
N ASN A 316 7.36 -4.28 20.36
CA ASN A 316 6.67 -3.11 20.91
C ASN A 316 6.37 -3.39 22.39
N GLY A 317 7.34 -3.12 23.25
CA GLY A 317 7.08 -2.70 24.61
C GLY A 317 6.50 -1.28 24.57
N GLU A 318 5.26 -1.16 25.04
CA GLU A 318 4.50 0.08 25.26
C GLU A 318 3.94 0.79 24.01
N ALA A 319 2.60 0.78 23.90
CA ALA A 319 1.86 1.73 23.09
C ALA A 319 2.25 3.17 23.51
N PRO A 320 2.29 4.14 22.59
CA PRO A 320 2.55 5.52 22.95
C PRO A 320 1.52 5.97 23.99
N LYS A 321 1.98 6.44 25.16
CA LYS A 321 1.11 7.13 26.11
C LYS A 321 0.55 8.35 25.40
N GLU A 322 -0.73 8.29 25.05
CA GLU A 322 -1.51 9.47 24.71
C GLU A 322 -1.27 10.50 25.82
N LYS A 323 -0.66 11.64 25.47
CA LYS A 323 -0.61 12.77 26.40
C LYS A 323 -2.05 13.22 26.59
N PRO A 324 -2.57 13.30 27.82
CA PRO A 324 -3.91 13.82 28.04
C PRO A 324 -3.95 15.25 27.50
N VAL A 325 -4.91 15.50 26.62
CA VAL A 325 -5.31 16.84 26.23
C VAL A 325 -5.68 17.58 27.51
N GLN A 326 -4.93 18.63 27.85
CA GLN A 326 -5.30 19.51 28.96
C GLN A 326 -6.56 20.27 28.54
N GLU A 327 -7.71 19.85 29.04
CA GLU A 327 -8.92 20.69 29.08
C GLU A 327 -8.58 21.97 29.84
N LYS A 328 -8.55 23.10 29.12
CA LYS A 328 -8.66 24.41 29.74
C LYS A 328 -10.10 24.56 30.22
N THR A 329 -10.34 24.28 31.50
CA THR A 329 -11.53 24.79 32.19
C THR A 329 -11.46 26.32 32.23
N GLU A 330 -12.25 26.98 31.39
CA GLU A 330 -12.62 28.39 31.57
C GLU A 330 -13.52 28.50 32.81
N SER A 331 -12.96 29.08 33.88
CA SER A 331 -13.72 29.51 35.05
C SER A 331 -14.39 30.84 34.73
N ALA A 332 -15.69 30.81 34.44
CA ALA A 332 -16.56 31.97 34.44
C ALA A 332 -16.59 32.61 35.84
N ALA A 333 -16.11 33.84 35.96
CA ALA A 333 -16.33 34.68 37.13
C ALA A 333 -17.59 35.52 36.90
N GLU A 334 -18.74 34.99 37.30
CA GLU A 334 -19.96 35.78 37.49
C GLU A 334 -19.94 36.41 38.88
N GLY A 335 -20.19 37.72 38.91
CA GLY A 335 -20.17 38.53 40.10
C GLY A 335 -21.35 38.29 41.04
N ALA A 336 -21.10 38.47 42.33
CA ALA A 336 -22.12 38.73 43.31
C ALA A 336 -21.51 39.50 44.49
N ALA A 337 -21.76 40.82 44.53
CA ALA A 337 -22.01 41.55 45.78
C ALA A 337 -23.52 41.37 46.08
N PRO A 338 -24.02 41.38 47.33
CA PRO A 338 -23.88 42.54 48.23
C PRO A 338 -23.90 42.29 49.77
N ALA A 339 -23.70 43.41 50.48
CA ALA A 339 -24.33 43.84 51.74
C ALA A 339 -23.89 43.30 53.12
N HIS A 340 -23.46 44.27 53.95
CA HIS A 340 -23.70 44.53 55.39
C HIS A 340 -23.50 43.37 56.39
N GLU A 341 -22.75 43.50 57.48
CA GLU A 341 -22.67 44.57 58.49
C GLU A 341 -21.31 44.53 59.21
#